data_AF-A0AAP9RXB3-F1
#
_entry.id   AF-A0AAP9RXB3-F1
#
_cell.length_a   1.000
_cell.length_b   1.000
_cell.length_c   1.000
_cell.angle_alpha   90.00
_cell.angle_beta   90.00
_cell.angle_gamma   90.00
#
_symmetry.space_group_name_H-M   'P 1'
#
loop_
_entity.id
_entity.type
_entity.pdbx_description
1 polymer ?
#
loop_
_entity_poly.entity_id
_entity_poly.type
_entity_poly.pdbx_seq_one_letter_code
_entity_poly.pdbx_strand_id
1 'polypeptide(L)'
;MAVKNIFKETEKVLKEYKAQAEEFNKQEQELNAELVALNDELTAIMLDIETASITERVYFKIRSKEVNSKTEIINKLLEELDEERTELKLQFTPILKEAQANDRKGNVEYNATEIVEKYRYLMLTEIAELGKEMQSQYYAVAPEVMDIFDDSTVKEVHPRIYYSFNQDQYKPSLQWSNEAVVHKNEIFLAKDGRTPDNLKQPKDVK
;
A
#
# COMPACT_ATOMS: atom_id res chain seq x y z
N MET A 1 -1.68 13.53 -6.97
CA MET A 1 -0.91 12.81 -8.01
C MET A 1 -1.62 11.49 -8.26
N ALA A 2 -1.94 11.14 -9.50
CA ALA A 2 -2.52 9.83 -9.79
C ALA A 2 -1.41 8.77 -9.70
N VAL A 3 -1.67 7.69 -8.97
CA VAL A 3 -0.71 6.57 -8.83
C VAL A 3 -0.73 5.76 -10.12
N LYS A 4 0.43 5.58 -10.75
CA LYS A 4 0.59 4.73 -11.93
C LYS A 4 0.43 3.26 -11.55
N ASN A 5 0.18 2.40 -12.54
CA ASN A 5 0.14 0.97 -12.30
C ASN A 5 1.52 0.46 -11.85
N ILE A 6 1.60 0.01 -10.60
CA ILE A 6 2.83 -0.48 -9.96
C ILE A 6 3.11 -1.97 -10.21
N PHE A 7 2.18 -2.71 -10.82
CA PHE A 7 2.29 -4.17 -11.05
C PHE A 7 2.41 -4.53 -12.53
N LYS A 8 2.96 -3.62 -13.33
CA LYS A 8 3.01 -3.75 -14.80
C LYS A 8 3.70 -5.04 -15.26
N GLU A 9 4.81 -5.41 -14.65
CA GLU A 9 5.54 -6.61 -15.05
C GLU A 9 4.87 -7.87 -14.50
N THR A 10 4.37 -7.83 -13.25
CA THR A 10 3.60 -8.94 -12.66
C THR A 10 2.34 -9.27 -13.48
N GLU A 11 1.61 -8.26 -13.95
CA GLU A 11 0.41 -8.45 -14.78
C GLU A 11 0.69 -9.17 -16.10
N LYS A 12 1.84 -8.89 -16.74
CA LYS A 12 2.25 -9.60 -17.97
C LYS A 12 2.45 -11.09 -17.71
N VAL A 13 3.22 -11.41 -16.67
CA VAL A 13 3.51 -12.79 -16.28
C VAL A 13 2.23 -13.53 -15.89
N LEU A 14 1.32 -12.88 -15.16
CA LEU A 14 0.02 -13.45 -14.81
C LEU A 14 -0.86 -13.72 -16.03
N LYS A 15 -0.79 -12.86 -17.06
CA LYS A 15 -1.52 -13.07 -18.31
C LYS A 15 -1.02 -14.32 -19.04
N GLU A 16 0.29 -14.52 -19.09
CA GLU A 16 0.91 -15.71 -19.69
C GLU A 16 0.56 -16.97 -18.90
N TYR A 17 0.67 -16.93 -17.57
CA TYR A 17 0.25 -18.04 -16.70
C TYR A 17 -1.21 -18.43 -16.93
N LYS A 18 -2.12 -17.44 -16.95
CA LYS A 18 -3.56 -17.68 -17.18
C LYS A 18 -3.84 -18.30 -18.53
N ALA A 19 -3.12 -17.88 -19.58
CA ALA A 19 -3.29 -18.45 -20.91
C ALA A 19 -2.91 -19.94 -20.95
N GLN A 20 -1.85 -20.34 -20.24
CA GLN A 20 -1.45 -21.75 -20.16
C GLN A 20 -2.36 -22.56 -19.24
N ALA A 21 -2.75 -22.00 -18.09
CA ALA A 21 -3.64 -22.67 -17.13
C ALA A 21 -5.06 -22.91 -17.67
N GLU A 22 -5.48 -22.15 -18.67
CA GLU A 22 -6.80 -22.30 -19.30
C GLU A 22 -6.94 -23.62 -20.06
N GLU A 23 -5.85 -24.15 -20.62
CA GLU A 23 -5.87 -25.45 -21.29
C GLU A 23 -6.21 -26.56 -20.30
N PHE A 24 -5.59 -26.55 -19.13
CA PHE A 24 -5.89 -27.49 -18.06
C PHE A 24 -7.34 -27.37 -17.57
N ASN A 25 -7.91 -26.16 -17.53
CA ASN A 25 -9.31 -25.96 -17.16
C ASN A 25 -10.27 -26.65 -18.13
N LYS A 26 -9.96 -26.62 -19.44
CA LYS A 26 -10.78 -27.29 -20.45
C LYS A 26 -10.68 -28.80 -20.35
N GLN A 27 -9.45 -29.32 -20.23
CA GLN A 27 -9.22 -30.76 -20.08
C GLN A 27 -9.94 -31.31 -18.85
N GLU A 28 -9.86 -30.62 -17.71
CA GLU A 28 -10.58 -30.99 -16.49
C GLU A 28 -12.11 -31.01 -16.71
N GLN A 29 -12.65 -30.02 -17.42
CA GLN A 29 -14.08 -29.97 -17.73
C GLN A 29 -14.52 -31.14 -18.62
N GLU A 30 -13.74 -31.46 -19.65
CA GLU A 30 -14.01 -32.58 -20.56
C GLU A 30 -13.98 -33.93 -19.82
N LEU A 31 -12.94 -34.16 -19.01
CA LEU A 31 -12.80 -35.38 -18.21
C LEU A 31 -13.94 -35.54 -17.19
N ASN A 32 -14.32 -34.45 -16.50
CA ASN A 32 -15.45 -34.49 -15.56
C ASN A 32 -16.79 -34.73 -16.26
N ALA A 33 -17.00 -34.15 -17.45
CA ALA A 33 -18.21 -34.42 -18.24
C ALA A 33 -18.28 -35.90 -18.67
N GLU A 34 -17.15 -36.49 -19.05
CA GLU A 34 -17.08 -37.91 -19.40
C GLU A 34 -17.33 -38.81 -18.18
N LEU A 35 -16.83 -38.46 -16.99
CA LEU A 35 -17.16 -39.16 -15.74
C LEU A 35 -18.66 -39.16 -15.45
N VAL A 36 -19.34 -38.03 -15.64
CA VAL A 36 -20.79 -37.95 -15.47
C VAL A 36 -21.51 -38.90 -16.43
N ALA A 37 -21.13 -38.89 -17.71
CA ALA A 37 -21.72 -39.78 -18.71
C ALA A 37 -21.48 -41.26 -18.40
N LEU A 38 -20.29 -41.63 -17.92
CA LEU A 38 -19.98 -43.01 -17.51
C LEU A 38 -20.77 -43.44 -16.26
N ASN A 39 -21.01 -42.54 -15.31
CA ASN A 39 -21.86 -42.82 -14.14
C ASN A 39 -23.32 -43.04 -14.54
N ASP A 40 -23.84 -42.25 -15.48
CA ASP A 40 -25.18 -42.43 -16.04
C ASP A 40 -25.29 -43.77 -16.77
N GLU A 41 -24.28 -44.13 -17.56
CA GLU A 41 -24.21 -45.44 -18.24
C GLU A 41 -24.17 -46.60 -17.24
N LEU A 42 -23.35 -46.50 -16.19
CA LEU A 42 -23.28 -47.52 -15.14
C LEU A 42 -24.63 -47.69 -14.43
N THR A 43 -25.32 -46.59 -14.16
CA THR A 43 -26.65 -46.59 -13.54
C THR A 43 -27.68 -47.27 -14.44
N ALA A 44 -27.68 -46.97 -15.75
CA ALA A 44 -28.54 -47.63 -16.72
C ALA A 44 -28.28 -49.15 -16.79
N ILE A 45 -27.00 -49.56 -16.82
CA ILE A 45 -26.62 -50.99 -16.80
C ILE A 45 -27.14 -51.68 -15.54
N MET A 46 -27.04 -51.04 -14.37
CA MET A 46 -27.55 -51.60 -13.11
C MET A 46 -29.06 -51.86 -13.15
N LEU A 47 -29.84 -50.93 -13.71
CA LEU A 47 -31.28 -51.07 -13.88
C LEU A 47 -31.63 -52.21 -14.87
N ASP A 48 -30.90 -52.30 -15.99
CA ASP A 48 -31.13 -53.35 -16.99
C ASP A 48 -30.86 -54.76 -16.44
N ILE A 49 -29.85 -54.91 -15.56
CA ILE A 49 -29.51 -56.20 -14.93
C ILE A 49 -30.68 -56.78 -14.10
N GLU A 50 -31.51 -55.94 -13.50
CA GLU A 50 -32.62 -56.38 -12.63
C GLU A 50 -33.63 -57.25 -13.38
N THR A 51 -33.86 -56.95 -14.65
CA THR A 51 -34.87 -57.61 -15.49
C THR A 51 -34.27 -58.56 -16.54
N ALA A 52 -32.95 -58.56 -16.69
CA ALA A 52 -32.21 -59.32 -17.70
C ALA A 52 -32.16 -60.84 -17.46
N SER A 53 -32.18 -61.61 -18.55
CA SER A 53 -31.86 -63.04 -18.58
C SER A 53 -30.39 -63.32 -18.22
N ILE A 54 -30.04 -64.59 -17.97
CA ILE A 54 -28.66 -64.97 -17.59
C ILE A 54 -27.63 -64.56 -18.67
N THR A 55 -27.96 -64.77 -19.95
CA THR A 55 -27.06 -64.41 -21.06
C THR A 55 -26.86 -62.89 -21.15
N GLU A 56 -27.93 -62.12 -21.01
CA GLU A 56 -27.88 -60.64 -21.00
C GLU A 56 -27.09 -60.13 -19.79
N ARG A 57 -27.23 -60.74 -18.61
CA ARG A 57 -26.45 -60.40 -17.43
C ARG A 57 -24.94 -60.54 -17.63
N VAL A 58 -24.49 -61.57 -18.36
CA VAL A 58 -23.06 -61.72 -18.70
C VAL A 58 -22.61 -60.54 -19.55
N TYR A 59 -23.40 -60.15 -20.56
CA TYR A 59 -23.10 -58.99 -21.39
C TYR A 59 -23.04 -57.69 -20.58
N PHE A 60 -24.04 -57.42 -19.74
CA PHE A 60 -24.07 -56.23 -18.88
C PHE A 60 -22.89 -56.18 -17.90
N LYS A 61 -22.45 -57.33 -17.36
CA LYS A 61 -21.25 -57.39 -16.51
C LYS A 61 -19.96 -57.05 -17.27
N ILE A 62 -19.82 -57.47 -18.53
CA ILE A 62 -18.68 -57.09 -19.37
C ILE A 62 -18.68 -55.58 -19.58
N ARG A 63 -19.83 -55.01 -19.98
CA ARG A 63 -19.97 -53.57 -20.20
C ARG A 63 -19.73 -52.75 -18.94
N SER A 64 -20.25 -53.18 -17.79
CA SER A 64 -19.97 -52.53 -16.50
C SER A 64 -18.47 -52.54 -16.16
N LYS A 65 -17.76 -53.63 -16.47
CA LYS A 65 -16.31 -53.69 -16.27
C LYS A 65 -15.56 -52.71 -17.18
N GLU A 66 -16.00 -52.55 -18.43
CA GLU A 66 -15.45 -51.56 -19.36
C GLU A 66 -15.67 -50.13 -18.86
N VAL A 67 -16.88 -49.80 -18.40
CA VAL A 67 -17.21 -48.49 -17.82
C VAL A 67 -16.32 -48.19 -16.60
N ASN A 68 -16.22 -49.14 -15.66
CA ASN A 68 -15.36 -48.97 -14.48
C ASN A 68 -13.89 -48.75 -14.85
N SER A 69 -13.38 -49.50 -15.85
CA SER A 69 -12.01 -49.32 -16.32
C SER A 69 -11.79 -47.94 -16.94
N LYS A 70 -12.76 -47.39 -17.69
CA LYS A 70 -12.68 -46.02 -18.21
C LYS A 70 -12.71 -44.99 -17.10
N THR A 71 -13.56 -45.17 -16.09
CA THR A 71 -13.62 -44.29 -14.91
C THR A 71 -12.28 -44.25 -14.18
N GLU A 72 -11.63 -45.41 -13.97
CA GLU A 72 -10.29 -45.47 -13.36
C GLU A 72 -9.23 -44.72 -14.18
N ILE A 73 -9.26 -44.85 -15.51
CA ILE A 73 -8.35 -44.13 -16.40
C ILE A 73 -8.56 -42.62 -16.30
N ILE A 74 -9.81 -42.15 -16.34
CA ILE A 74 -10.12 -40.71 -16.26
C ILE A 74 -9.70 -40.14 -14.91
N ASN A 75 -9.97 -40.85 -13.80
CA ASN A 75 -9.51 -40.41 -12.48
C ASN A 75 -7.98 -40.26 -12.44
N LYS A 76 -7.24 -41.20 -13.04
CA LYS A 76 -5.78 -41.08 -13.13
C LYS A 76 -5.33 -39.89 -13.98
N LEU A 77 -6.02 -39.61 -15.09
CA LEU A 77 -5.74 -38.42 -15.91
C LEU A 77 -6.02 -37.12 -15.15
N LEU A 78 -7.07 -37.08 -14.31
CA LEU A 78 -7.33 -35.93 -13.44
C LEU A 78 -6.24 -35.73 -12.38
N GLU A 79 -5.71 -36.81 -11.81
CA GLU A 79 -4.56 -36.75 -10.89
C GLU A 79 -3.31 -36.19 -11.59
N GLU A 80 -2.97 -36.73 -12.77
CA GLU A 80 -1.85 -36.25 -13.60
C GLU A 80 -2.00 -34.77 -13.95
N LEU A 81 -3.21 -34.34 -14.30
CA LEU A 81 -3.51 -32.95 -14.61
C LEU A 81 -3.27 -32.01 -13.42
N ASP A 82 -3.56 -32.45 -12.19
CA ASP A 82 -3.32 -31.64 -10.99
C ASP A 82 -1.83 -31.54 -10.63
N GLU A 83 -1.06 -32.61 -10.92
CA GLU A 83 0.40 -32.60 -10.88
C GLU A 83 0.98 -31.61 -11.90
N GLU A 84 0.52 -31.64 -13.16
CA GLU A 84 0.95 -30.71 -14.22
C GLU A 84 0.61 -29.25 -13.88
N ARG A 85 -0.58 -28.99 -13.30
CA ARG A 85 -0.95 -27.66 -12.79
C ARG A 85 0.01 -27.18 -11.71
N THR A 86 0.44 -28.08 -10.83
CA THR A 86 1.40 -27.79 -9.77
C THR A 86 2.77 -27.47 -10.36
N GLU A 87 3.21 -28.25 -11.35
CA GLU A 87 4.45 -27.99 -12.06
C GLU A 87 4.44 -26.62 -12.76
N LEU A 88 3.34 -26.26 -13.44
CA LEU A 88 3.18 -24.96 -14.06
C LEU A 88 3.33 -23.81 -13.04
N LYS A 89 2.70 -23.94 -11.86
CA LYS A 89 2.84 -22.95 -10.77
C LYS A 89 4.29 -22.85 -10.32
N LEU A 90 5.00 -23.97 -10.18
CA LEU A 90 6.41 -23.99 -9.79
C LEU A 90 7.30 -23.32 -10.85
N GLN A 91 7.05 -23.55 -12.14
CA GLN A 91 7.78 -22.91 -13.25
C GLN A 91 7.60 -21.38 -13.25
N PHE A 92 6.38 -20.89 -12.99
CA PHE A 92 6.07 -19.46 -12.97
C PHE A 92 6.50 -18.75 -11.67
N THR A 93 6.70 -19.47 -10.57
CA THR A 93 7.09 -18.91 -9.28
C THR A 93 8.36 -18.04 -9.33
N PRO A 94 9.50 -18.50 -9.88
CA PRO A 94 10.69 -17.66 -9.99
C PRO A 94 10.50 -16.45 -10.90
N ILE A 95 9.74 -16.60 -11.99
CA ILE A 95 9.45 -15.52 -12.95
C ILE A 95 8.60 -14.43 -12.28
N LEU A 96 7.56 -14.81 -11.53
CA LEU A 96 6.74 -13.89 -10.76
C LEU A 96 7.55 -13.15 -9.69
N LYS A 97 8.47 -13.85 -9.02
CA LYS A 97 9.36 -13.24 -8.02
C LYS A 97 10.24 -12.15 -8.65
N GLU A 98 10.78 -12.42 -9.83
CA GLU A 98 11.58 -11.43 -10.58
C GLU A 98 10.74 -10.25 -11.06
N ALA A 99 9.55 -10.51 -11.63
CA ALA A 99 8.63 -9.48 -12.06
C ALA A 99 8.24 -8.53 -10.90
N GLN A 100 7.91 -9.09 -9.73
CA GLN A 100 7.65 -8.30 -8.53
C GLN A 100 8.85 -7.49 -8.05
N ALA A 101 10.07 -8.03 -8.17
CA ALA A 101 11.28 -7.28 -7.84
C ALA A 101 11.48 -6.08 -8.77
N ASN A 102 11.17 -6.24 -10.06
CA ASN A 102 11.25 -5.17 -11.05
C ASN A 102 10.16 -4.12 -10.86
N ASP A 103 8.93 -4.54 -10.56
CA ASP A 103 7.82 -3.65 -10.19
C ASP A 103 8.20 -2.75 -8.98
N ARG A 104 8.81 -3.33 -7.93
CA ARG A 104 9.28 -2.56 -6.76
C ARG A 104 10.35 -1.52 -7.09
N LYS A 105 11.24 -1.78 -8.05
CA LYS A 105 12.25 -0.79 -8.49
C LYS A 105 11.58 0.43 -9.13
N GLY A 106 10.41 0.26 -9.75
CA GLY A 106 9.62 1.35 -10.32
C GLY A 106 8.99 2.27 -9.26
N ASN A 107 8.79 1.79 -8.03
CA ASN A 107 8.12 2.54 -6.96
C ASN A 107 8.97 3.67 -6.34
N VAL A 108 10.22 3.83 -6.77
CA VAL A 108 11.11 4.91 -6.29
C VAL A 108 10.53 6.30 -6.57
N GLU A 109 9.63 6.43 -7.56
CA GLU A 109 8.94 7.70 -7.86
C GLU A 109 7.95 8.16 -6.75
N TYR A 110 7.54 7.26 -5.85
CA TYR A 110 6.62 7.57 -4.74
C TYR A 110 7.37 7.70 -3.41
N ASN A 111 8.31 8.65 -3.35
CA ASN A 111 9.09 8.90 -2.14
C ASN A 111 8.30 9.75 -1.13
N ALA A 112 7.72 9.11 -0.11
CA ALA A 112 6.98 9.79 0.95
C ALA A 112 7.86 10.75 1.78
N THR A 113 9.18 10.53 1.83
CA THR A 113 10.11 11.42 2.53
C THR A 113 10.08 12.83 1.93
N GLU A 114 10.02 12.95 0.60
CA GLU A 114 9.97 14.27 -0.07
C GLU A 114 8.70 15.04 0.31
N ILE A 115 7.58 14.32 0.51
CA ILE A 115 6.33 14.92 0.97
C ILE A 115 6.48 15.47 2.39
N VAL A 116 7.05 14.68 3.30
CA VAL A 116 7.27 15.08 4.70
C VAL A 116 8.25 16.26 4.78
N GLU A 117 9.37 16.20 4.06
CA GLU A 117 10.36 17.27 3.99
C GLU A 117 9.74 18.57 3.46
N LYS A 118 8.88 18.46 2.43
CA LYS A 118 8.17 19.62 1.87
C LYS A 118 7.29 20.33 2.89
N TYR A 119 6.41 19.59 3.55
CA TYR A 119 5.51 20.21 4.51
C TYR A 119 6.22 20.66 5.79
N ARG A 120 7.30 19.97 6.20
CA ARG A 120 8.18 20.46 7.27
C ARG A 120 8.83 21.79 6.91
N TYR A 121 9.35 21.94 5.69
CA TYR A 121 9.90 23.21 5.21
C TYR A 121 8.86 24.32 5.22
N LEU A 122 7.72 24.12 4.55
CA LEU A 122 6.68 25.14 4.44
C LEU A 122 6.21 25.63 5.82
N MET A 123 5.92 24.69 6.73
CA MET A 123 5.47 25.03 8.08
C MET A 123 6.52 25.83 8.87
N LEU A 124 7.79 25.39 8.86
CA LEU A 124 8.84 26.09 9.61
C LEU A 124 9.13 27.48 9.02
N THR A 125 9.09 27.61 7.70
CA THR A 125 9.27 28.89 7.00
C THR A 125 8.13 29.85 7.33
N GLU A 126 6.88 29.41 7.27
CA GLU A 126 5.71 30.24 7.59
C GLU A 126 5.76 30.75 9.05
N ILE A 127 6.11 29.87 10.00
CA ILE A 127 6.29 30.28 11.40
C ILE A 127 7.46 31.27 11.56
N ALA A 128 8.55 31.07 10.81
CA ALA A 128 9.70 31.97 10.83
C ALA A 128 9.40 33.35 10.24
N GLU A 129 8.61 33.43 9.17
CA GLU A 129 8.17 34.70 8.61
C GLU A 129 7.31 35.48 9.60
N LEU A 130 6.36 34.81 10.28
CA LEU A 130 5.56 35.42 11.34
C LEU A 130 6.44 35.91 12.51
N GLY A 131 7.38 35.08 12.97
CA GLY A 131 8.31 35.45 14.04
C GLY A 131 9.16 36.67 13.68
N LYS A 132 9.67 36.71 12.44
CA LYS A 132 10.48 37.82 11.93
C LYS A 132 9.67 39.11 11.81
N GLU A 133 8.43 39.04 11.34
CA GLU A 133 7.55 40.20 11.24
C GLU A 133 7.23 40.78 12.62
N MET A 134 6.82 39.93 13.57
CA MET A 134 6.54 40.35 14.95
C MET A 134 7.78 40.95 15.62
N GLN A 135 8.96 40.35 15.42
CA GLN A 135 10.22 40.88 15.93
C GLN A 135 10.56 42.24 15.31
N SER A 136 10.33 42.40 14.01
CA SER A 136 10.57 43.67 13.31
C SER A 136 9.65 44.78 13.84
N GLN A 137 8.37 44.45 14.07
CA GLN A 137 7.41 45.39 14.67
C GLN A 137 7.78 45.74 16.12
N TYR A 138 8.22 44.77 16.93
CA TYR A 138 8.70 45.02 18.29
C TYR A 138 9.88 46.01 18.29
N TYR A 139 10.91 45.76 17.47
CA TYR A 139 12.07 46.66 17.42
C TYR A 139 11.77 48.03 16.79
N ALA A 140 10.71 48.14 15.99
CA ALA A 140 10.29 49.43 15.44
C ALA A 140 9.77 50.39 16.53
N VAL A 141 9.12 49.86 17.58
CA VAL A 141 8.56 50.67 18.68
C VAL A 141 9.40 50.63 19.96
N ALA A 142 10.33 49.68 20.07
CA ALA A 142 11.12 49.49 21.27
C ALA A 142 11.94 50.74 21.66
N PRO A 143 12.57 51.50 20.74
CA PRO A 143 13.31 52.70 21.11
C PRO A 143 12.43 53.75 21.79
N GLU A 144 11.24 54.08 21.24
CA GLU A 144 10.36 55.07 21.86
C GLU A 144 9.74 54.57 23.17
N VAL A 145 9.37 53.28 23.24
CA VAL A 145 8.84 52.69 24.48
C VAL A 145 9.90 52.69 25.58
N MET A 146 11.15 52.33 25.25
CA MET A 146 12.24 52.32 26.22
C MET A 146 12.63 53.72 26.67
N ASP A 147 12.61 54.73 25.79
CA ASP A 147 12.82 56.14 26.17
C ASP A 147 11.83 56.60 27.27
N ILE A 148 10.54 56.26 27.10
CA ILE A 148 9.51 56.55 28.11
C ILE A 148 9.77 55.75 29.40
N PHE A 149 10.10 54.47 29.27
CA PHE A 149 10.31 53.60 30.44
C PHE A 149 11.59 53.96 31.19
N ASP A 150 12.56 54.60 30.51
CA ASP A 150 13.83 55.01 31.08
C ASP A 150 13.75 56.26 31.96
N ASP A 151 12.68 57.05 31.84
CA ASP A 151 12.43 58.24 32.66
C ASP A 151 12.39 57.90 34.16
N SER A 152 13.12 58.68 34.97
CA SER A 152 13.25 58.44 36.40
C SER A 152 11.93 58.59 37.15
N THR A 153 11.07 59.53 36.75
CA THR A 153 9.76 59.75 37.35
C THR A 153 8.82 58.59 37.02
N VAL A 154 8.85 58.11 35.77
CA VAL A 154 8.08 56.93 35.33
C VAL A 154 8.50 55.68 36.11
N LYS A 155 9.82 55.47 36.30
CA LYS A 155 10.35 54.35 37.11
C LYS A 155 9.91 54.41 38.57
N GLU A 156 9.88 55.59 39.18
CA GLU A 156 9.42 55.76 40.57
C GLU A 156 7.94 55.42 40.74
N VAL A 157 7.10 55.86 39.81
CA VAL A 157 5.65 55.60 39.85
C VAL A 157 5.31 54.16 39.43
N HIS A 158 6.06 53.60 38.47
CA HIS A 158 5.83 52.28 37.88
C HIS A 158 7.11 51.40 37.90
N PRO A 159 7.57 50.93 39.07
CA PRO A 159 8.86 50.26 39.22
C PRO A 159 8.99 48.90 38.51
N ARG A 160 7.89 48.35 37.99
CA ARG A 160 7.85 47.05 37.28
C ARG A 160 7.60 47.19 35.77
N ILE A 161 7.56 48.40 35.23
CA ILE A 161 7.10 48.64 33.86
C ILE A 161 7.96 47.92 32.81
N TYR A 162 9.25 47.74 33.05
CA TYR A 162 10.14 46.94 32.20
C TYR A 162 9.71 45.49 32.01
N TYR A 163 9.09 44.87 33.01
CA TYR A 163 8.63 43.48 32.90
C TYR A 163 7.42 43.34 31.95
N SER A 164 6.75 44.45 31.62
CA SER A 164 5.59 44.47 30.72
C SER A 164 5.96 44.61 29.23
N PHE A 165 7.21 44.95 28.93
CA PHE A 165 7.70 45.13 27.57
C PHE A 165 8.96 44.29 27.34
N ASN A 166 8.75 42.98 27.21
CA ASN A 166 9.80 42.01 26.90
C ASN A 166 9.49 41.33 25.56
N GLN A 167 10.46 41.30 24.65
CA GLN A 167 10.38 40.64 23.35
C GLN A 167 9.79 39.22 23.39
N ASP A 168 10.08 38.42 24.42
CA ASP A 168 9.57 37.04 24.51
C ASP A 168 8.03 36.96 24.61
N GLN A 169 7.37 38.04 25.04
CA GLN A 169 5.92 38.16 25.09
C GLN A 169 5.31 38.46 23.71
N TYR A 170 6.13 38.91 22.75
CA TYR A 170 5.71 39.36 21.42
C TYR A 170 6.24 38.41 20.33
N LYS A 171 6.01 37.11 20.52
CA LYS A 171 6.35 36.04 19.57
C LYS A 171 5.12 35.17 19.29
N PRO A 172 5.06 34.44 18.16
CA PRO A 172 3.92 33.58 17.86
C PRO A 172 3.63 32.59 19.00
N SER A 173 2.38 32.52 19.46
CA SER A 173 2.02 31.58 20.53
C SER A 173 2.03 30.14 20.01
N LEU A 174 2.39 29.19 20.88
CA LEU A 174 2.40 27.77 20.54
C LEU A 174 2.07 26.96 21.78
N GLN A 175 1.05 26.11 21.67
CA GLN A 175 0.70 25.14 22.70
C GLN A 175 1.03 23.74 22.18
N TRP A 176 1.95 23.07 22.87
CA TRP A 176 2.45 21.75 22.48
C TRP A 176 1.74 20.66 23.27
N SER A 177 0.42 20.55 23.13
CA SER A 177 -0.39 19.54 23.80
C SER A 177 -0.60 18.27 22.97
N ASN A 178 -0.26 18.29 21.68
CA ASN A 178 -0.54 17.21 20.73
C ASN A 178 0.76 16.58 20.21
N GLU A 179 0.68 15.33 19.75
CA GLU A 179 1.77 14.68 19.03
C GLU A 179 2.11 15.49 17.77
N ALA A 180 3.40 15.77 17.57
CA ALA A 180 3.89 16.59 16.47
C ALA A 180 4.96 15.82 15.69
N VAL A 181 4.89 15.89 14.36
CA VAL A 181 5.82 15.25 13.41
C VAL A 181 7.17 16.01 13.35
N VAL A 182 7.26 17.17 13.97
CA VAL A 182 8.44 18.04 14.02
C VAL A 182 8.98 18.16 15.44
N HIS A 183 10.30 18.29 15.55
CA HIS A 183 10.93 18.45 16.85
C HIS A 183 10.60 19.82 17.45
N LYS A 184 10.29 19.81 18.75
CA LYS A 184 9.95 21.00 19.54
C LYS A 184 10.93 22.16 19.35
N ASN A 185 12.23 21.86 19.30
CA ASN A 185 13.29 22.86 19.17
C ASN A 185 13.27 23.57 17.81
N GLU A 186 12.84 22.89 16.74
CA GLU A 186 12.77 23.47 15.40
C GLU A 186 11.67 24.52 15.32
N ILE A 187 10.55 24.27 16.01
CA ILE A 187 9.44 25.22 16.07
C ILE A 187 9.76 26.40 16.99
N PHE A 188 10.47 26.19 18.10
CA PHE A 188 10.93 27.31 18.91
C PHE A 188 11.92 28.21 18.16
N LEU A 189 12.85 27.61 17.42
CA LEU A 189 13.76 28.36 16.56
C LEU A 189 12.99 29.16 15.50
N ALA A 190 11.97 28.54 14.87
CA ALA A 190 11.09 29.21 13.91
C ALA A 190 10.34 30.39 14.53
N LYS A 191 9.82 30.27 15.75
CA LYS A 191 9.17 31.39 16.45
C LYS A 191 10.08 32.61 16.66
N ASP A 192 11.38 32.40 16.74
CA ASP A 192 12.39 33.46 16.83
C ASP A 192 12.82 34.00 15.45
N GLY A 193 12.09 33.64 14.38
CA GLY A 193 12.34 34.09 13.02
C GLY A 193 13.46 33.35 12.30
N ARG A 194 13.84 32.14 12.76
CA ARG A 194 14.98 31.38 12.24
C ARG A 194 14.57 29.97 11.83
N THR A 195 15.13 29.46 10.75
CA THR A 195 14.96 28.06 10.35
C THR A 195 16.15 27.20 10.78
N PRO A 196 15.98 25.89 11.05
CA PRO A 196 17.10 24.99 11.33
C PRO A 196 18.12 24.93 10.19
N ASP A 197 19.42 24.84 10.50
CA ASP A 197 20.49 24.79 9.50
C ASP A 197 20.40 23.59 8.54
N ASN A 198 19.79 22.50 8.99
CA ASN A 198 19.57 21.29 8.19
C ASN A 198 18.27 21.34 7.38
N LEU A 199 17.49 22.42 7.45
CA LEU A 199 16.24 22.56 6.71
C LEU A 199 16.53 22.90 5.26
N LYS A 200 16.44 21.90 4.38
CA LYS A 200 16.63 22.09 2.94
C LYS A 200 15.33 22.50 2.27
N GLN A 201 15.39 23.52 1.42
CA GLN A 201 14.27 23.90 0.57
C GLN A 201 13.97 22.77 -0.45
N PRO A 202 12.72 22.27 -0.50
CA PRO A 202 12.29 21.32 -1.51
C PRO A 202 12.38 21.92 -2.92
N LYS A 203 12.72 21.10 -3.91
CA LYS A 203 12.92 21.55 -5.31
C LYS A 203 11.68 22.18 -5.94
N ASP A 204 10.49 21.84 -5.44
CA ASP A 204 9.18 22.23 -5.97
C ASP A 204 8.50 23.37 -5.17
N VAL A 205 9.17 23.91 -4.16
CA VAL A 205 8.72 25.07 -3.39
C VAL A 205 9.58 26.27 -3.77
N LYS A 206 8.95 27.36 -4.21
CA LYS A 206 9.62 28.63 -4.54
C LYS A 206 9.77 29.51 -3.31
#